data_AF-A0A6J4QHE7-F1
#
_entry.id   AF-A0A6J4QHE7-F1
#
_cell.length_a   1.000
_cell.length_b   1.000
_cell.length_c   1.000
_cell.angle_alpha   90.00
_cell.angle_beta   90.00
_cell.angle_gamma   90.00
#
_symmetry.space_group_name_H-M   'P 1'
#
loop_
_entity.id
_entity.type
_entity.pdbx_description
1 polymer ?
#
loop_
_entity_poly.entity_id
_entity_poly.type
_entity_poly.pdbx_seq_one_letter_code
_entity_poly.pdbx_strand_id
1 'polypeptide(L)'
;VALFYMRANEEPEREIHPPDRYRDVVQRVVEHNGLRRKIVDIPDSRVTLASSHVDLRVRRDHNLALVRVIEPGKDLLELVRARLRELCRHRLDVIYVDLPLSHPATRACGGRLEELGFFFGGIIPELLNGDVLRLQYLNNVEIERGDVSTASDFGEELLNLIFEQRDAL
;
A
#
# COMPACT_ATOMS: atom_id res chain seq x y z
N VAL A 1 -5.35 11.09 -13.64
CA VAL A 1 -6.73 10.97 -13.08
C VAL A 1 -6.63 10.81 -11.57
N ALA A 2 -7.34 11.63 -10.79
CA ALA A 2 -7.44 11.44 -9.33
C ALA A 2 -8.57 10.45 -9.01
N LEU A 3 -8.30 9.47 -8.13
CA LEU A 3 -9.31 8.51 -7.67
C LEU A 3 -9.88 9.01 -6.35
N PHE A 4 -11.20 9.17 -6.28
CA PHE A 4 -11.90 9.51 -5.05
C PHE A 4 -12.80 8.35 -4.64
N TYR A 5 -12.71 7.96 -3.37
CA TYR A 5 -13.69 7.07 -2.77
C TYR A 5 -14.84 7.90 -2.18
N MET A 6 -16.06 7.63 -2.61
CA MET A 6 -17.26 8.25 -2.07
C MET A 6 -18.22 7.14 -1.64
N ARG A 7 -18.54 7.11 -0.35
CA ARG A 7 -19.50 6.17 0.22
C ARG A 7 -20.92 6.56 -0.18
N ALA A 8 -21.55 5.78 -1.06
CA ALA A 8 -22.94 6.00 -1.47
C ALA A 8 -23.96 5.27 -0.57
N ASN A 9 -23.56 4.15 0.04
CA ASN A 9 -24.36 3.32 0.94
C ASN A 9 -23.49 2.83 2.10
N GLU A 10 -24.10 2.29 3.16
CA GLU A 10 -23.33 1.60 4.21
C GLU A 10 -22.51 0.46 3.60
N GLU A 11 -21.21 0.46 3.88
CA GLU A 11 -20.31 -0.61 3.47
C GLU A 11 -20.49 -1.86 4.33
N PRO A 12 -20.25 -3.08 3.80
CA PRO A 12 -20.25 -4.29 4.61
C PRO A 12 -19.12 -4.24 5.64
N GLU A 13 -19.29 -4.97 6.75
CA GLU A 13 -18.19 -5.24 7.65
C GLU A 13 -17.15 -6.12 6.96
N ARG A 14 -15.87 -5.76 7.07
CA ARG A 14 -14.76 -6.54 6.50
C ARG A 14 -13.66 -6.78 7.53
N GLU A 15 -13.07 -7.96 7.46
CA GLU A 15 -11.83 -8.26 8.15
C GLU A 15 -10.64 -7.77 7.31
N ILE A 16 -9.65 -7.18 7.98
CA ILE A 16 -8.41 -6.71 7.34
C ILE A 16 -7.18 -7.22 8.10
N HIS A 17 -6.10 -7.43 7.36
CA HIS A 17 -4.84 -8.00 7.81
C HIS A 17 -3.67 -7.09 7.39
N PRO A 18 -3.57 -5.87 7.95
CA PRO A 18 -2.46 -4.98 7.67
C PRO A 18 -1.12 -5.60 8.13
N PRO A 19 -0.01 -5.32 7.44
CA PRO A 19 1.32 -5.65 7.97
C PRO A 19 1.56 -4.92 9.29
N ASP A 20 2.25 -5.57 10.23
CA ASP A 20 2.50 -5.03 11.57
C ASP A 20 3.13 -3.63 11.50
N ARG A 21 4.04 -3.41 10.54
CA ARG A 21 4.68 -2.10 10.25
C ARG A 21 3.69 -0.97 9.96
N TYR A 22 2.58 -1.27 9.31
CA TYR A 22 1.58 -0.28 8.88
C TYR A 22 0.27 -0.37 9.69
N ARG A 23 0.22 -1.20 10.74
CA ARG A 23 -1.00 -1.46 11.53
C ARG A 23 -1.57 -0.18 12.13
N ASP A 24 -0.74 0.64 12.75
CA ASP A 24 -1.17 1.85 13.45
C ASP A 24 -1.69 2.94 12.49
N VAL A 25 -1.04 3.12 11.33
CA VAL A 25 -1.53 4.07 10.32
C VAL A 25 -2.81 3.55 9.66
N VAL A 26 -2.91 2.24 9.41
CA VAL A 26 -4.13 1.63 8.85
C VAL A 26 -5.31 1.79 9.81
N GLN A 27 -5.09 1.51 11.10
CA GLN A 27 -6.12 1.67 12.12
C GLN A 27 -6.61 3.12 12.19
N ARG A 28 -5.70 4.10 12.25
CA ARG A 28 -6.08 5.53 12.26
C ARG A 28 -6.89 5.94 11.04
N VAL A 29 -6.51 5.51 9.84
CA VAL A 29 -7.27 5.81 8.61
C VAL A 29 -8.65 5.18 8.64
N VAL A 30 -8.78 3.93 9.09
CA VAL A 30 -10.07 3.24 9.23
C VAL A 30 -10.98 3.98 10.21
N GLU A 31 -10.47 4.31 11.40
CA GLU A 31 -11.23 4.97 12.47
C GLU A 31 -11.64 6.39 12.06
N HIS A 32 -10.71 7.19 11.52
CA HIS A 32 -10.99 8.56 11.09
C HIS A 32 -12.09 8.64 10.02
N ASN A 33 -12.09 7.68 9.08
CA ASN A 33 -13.08 7.64 8.00
C ASN A 33 -14.37 6.89 8.39
N GLY A 34 -14.46 6.37 9.62
CA GLY A 34 -15.61 5.60 10.09
C GLY A 34 -15.88 4.37 9.25
N LEU A 35 -14.83 3.69 8.76
CA LEU A 35 -14.94 2.50 7.94
C LEU A 35 -15.26 1.28 8.81
N ARG A 36 -16.22 0.46 8.39
CA ARG A 36 -16.59 -0.79 9.08
C ARG A 36 -15.55 -1.90 8.85
N ARG A 37 -14.38 -1.78 9.46
CA ARG A 37 -13.27 -2.75 9.34
C ARG A 37 -12.85 -3.30 10.69
N LYS A 38 -12.60 -4.60 10.73
CA LYS A 38 -12.06 -5.31 11.88
C LYS A 38 -10.65 -5.78 11.57
N ILE A 39 -9.66 -5.25 12.28
CA ILE A 39 -8.29 -5.78 12.20
C ILE A 39 -8.27 -7.13 12.92
N VAL A 40 -7.88 -8.19 12.21
CA VAL A 40 -7.85 -9.55 12.75
C VAL A 40 -6.41 -10.05 12.82
N ASP A 41 -5.98 -10.36 14.04
CA ASP A 41 -4.68 -10.95 14.32
C ASP A 41 -4.77 -12.48 14.20
N ILE A 42 -4.29 -13.00 13.06
CA ILE A 42 -4.15 -14.44 12.82
C ILE A 42 -2.69 -14.80 13.11
N PRO A 43 -2.40 -15.79 13.97
CA PRO A 43 -1.04 -16.27 14.21
C PRO A 43 -0.38 -16.72 12.92
N ASP A 44 0.90 -16.38 12.72
CA ASP A 44 1.65 -16.71 11.50
C ASP A 44 1.68 -18.22 11.23
N SER A 45 1.64 -19.05 12.28
CA SER A 45 1.57 -20.51 12.19
C SER A 45 0.29 -21.04 11.49
N ARG A 46 -0.75 -20.21 11.39
CA ARG A 46 -2.01 -20.54 10.67
C ARG A 46 -2.06 -19.97 9.26
N VAL A 47 -1.06 -19.18 8.86
CA VAL A 47 -0.98 -18.58 7.53
C VAL A 47 -0.09 -19.46 6.65
N THR A 48 -0.70 -20.12 5.66
CA THR A 48 0.07 -20.86 4.65
C THR A 48 0.53 -19.90 3.57
N LEU A 49 1.84 -19.70 3.45
CA LEU A 49 2.42 -18.86 2.41
C LEU A 49 2.69 -19.68 1.15
N ALA A 50 1.81 -19.54 0.16
CA ALA A 50 2.02 -20.05 -1.19
C ALA A 50 3.06 -19.18 -1.95
N SER A 51 3.20 -19.41 -3.25
CA SER A 51 3.90 -18.47 -4.14
C SER A 51 3.04 -17.25 -4.43
N SER A 52 3.69 -16.12 -4.63
CA SER A 52 3.00 -14.84 -4.83
C SER A 52 2.47 -14.74 -6.25
N HIS A 53 1.26 -14.20 -6.38
CA HIS A 53 0.68 -13.83 -7.67
C HIS A 53 0.54 -12.32 -7.73
N VAL A 54 1.17 -11.70 -8.74
CA VAL A 54 1.07 -10.26 -8.97
C VAL A 54 0.74 -9.95 -10.42
N ASP A 55 -0.01 -8.87 -10.62
CA ASP A 55 -0.28 -8.24 -11.91
C ASP A 55 0.53 -6.95 -12.02
N LEU A 56 1.31 -6.80 -13.09
CA LEU A 56 2.03 -5.56 -13.39
C LEU A 56 1.28 -4.73 -14.44
N ARG A 57 1.04 -3.46 -14.14
CA ARG A 57 0.51 -2.49 -15.10
C ARG A 57 1.45 -1.30 -15.22
N VAL A 58 1.93 -1.03 -16.43
CA VAL A 58 2.76 0.15 -16.72
C VAL A 58 1.91 1.21 -17.41
N ARG A 59 1.92 2.43 -16.86
CA ARG A 59 1.22 3.61 -17.38
C ARG A 59 2.28 4.62 -17.83
N ARG A 60 2.75 4.47 -19.08
CA ARG A 60 3.82 5.31 -19.64
C ARG A 60 3.41 6.78 -19.75
N ASP A 61 2.13 7.03 -19.98
CA ASP A 61 1.51 8.35 -20.04
C ASP A 61 1.54 9.10 -18.69
N HIS A 62 1.64 8.38 -17.58
CA HIS A 62 1.77 8.93 -16.22
C HIS A 62 3.14 8.63 -15.58
N ASN A 63 4.11 8.16 -16.38
CA ASN A 63 5.43 7.69 -15.97
C ASN A 63 5.48 6.82 -14.70
N LEU A 64 4.50 5.92 -14.54
CA LEU A 64 4.37 5.09 -13.35
C LEU A 64 4.12 3.62 -13.66
N ALA A 65 4.40 2.77 -12.68
CA ALA A 65 4.00 1.37 -12.65
C ALA A 65 3.18 1.04 -11.41
N LEU A 66 2.27 0.08 -11.57
CA LEU A 66 1.48 -0.50 -10.50
C LEU A 66 1.70 -2.00 -10.48
N VAL A 67 2.33 -2.48 -9.40
CA VAL A 67 2.44 -3.90 -9.06
C VAL A 67 1.28 -4.23 -8.13
N ARG A 68 0.25 -4.88 -8.66
CA ARG A 68 -0.90 -5.33 -7.87
C ARG A 68 -0.64 -6.74 -7.35
N VAL A 69 -0.58 -6.89 -6.04
CA VAL A 69 -0.50 -8.22 -5.41
C VAL A 69 -1.90 -8.79 -5.34
N ILE A 70 -2.12 -9.94 -5.98
CA ILE A 70 -3.39 -10.67 -5.94
C ILE A 70 -3.33 -11.65 -4.76
N GLU A 71 -2.23 -12.42 -4.68
CA GLU A 71 -1.97 -13.38 -3.61
C GLU A 71 -0.57 -13.11 -3.05
N PRO A 72 -0.43 -12.58 -1.83
CA PRO A 72 0.85 -12.44 -1.16
C PRO A 72 1.39 -13.81 -0.76
N GLY A 73 2.64 -14.09 -1.12
CA GLY A 73 3.32 -15.35 -0.84
C GLY A 73 4.71 -15.16 -0.24
N LYS A 74 5.38 -16.29 0.05
CA LYS A 74 6.71 -16.31 0.70
C LYS A 74 7.82 -15.62 -0.12
N ASP A 75 7.63 -15.56 -1.43
CA ASP A 75 8.55 -15.01 -2.44
C ASP A 75 8.21 -13.56 -2.83
N LEU A 76 7.24 -12.92 -2.17
CA LEU A 76 6.75 -11.59 -2.54
C LEU A 76 7.89 -10.56 -2.61
N LEU A 77 8.78 -10.55 -1.61
CA LEU A 77 9.91 -9.62 -1.55
C LEU A 77 10.83 -9.77 -2.76
N GLU A 78 11.20 -11.00 -3.10
CA GLU A 78 12.10 -11.28 -4.23
C GLU A 78 11.43 -10.97 -5.57
N LEU A 79 10.14 -11.29 -5.68
CA LEU A 79 9.35 -10.97 -6.87
C LEU A 79 9.28 -9.46 -7.08
N VAL A 80 8.90 -8.69 -6.05
CA VAL A 80 8.82 -7.22 -6.13
C VAL A 80 10.19 -6.63 -6.39
N ARG A 81 11.27 -7.14 -5.78
CA ARG A 81 12.65 -6.71 -6.05
C ARG A 81 13.04 -6.90 -7.52
N ALA A 82 12.71 -8.04 -8.11
CA ALA A 82 13.00 -8.31 -9.52
C ALA A 82 12.25 -7.31 -10.43
N ARG A 83 10.96 -7.05 -10.15
CA ARG A 83 10.15 -6.07 -10.88
C ARG A 83 10.65 -4.64 -10.68
N LEU A 84 11.00 -4.26 -9.45
CA LEU A 84 11.53 -2.93 -9.13
C LEU A 84 12.78 -2.64 -9.98
N ARG A 85 13.74 -3.57 -10.06
CA ARG A 85 14.94 -3.41 -10.88
C ARG A 85 14.62 -3.21 -12.36
N GLU A 86 13.68 -3.97 -12.91
CA GLU A 86 13.22 -3.83 -14.29
C GLU A 86 12.60 -2.45 -14.53
N LEU A 87 11.72 -2.00 -13.63
CA LEU A 87 10.99 -0.75 -13.75
C LEU A 87 11.89 0.48 -13.57
N CYS A 88 12.86 0.45 -12.64
CA CYS A 88 13.85 1.52 -12.49
C CYS A 88 14.71 1.69 -13.76
N ARG A 89 15.05 0.59 -14.46
CA ARG A 89 15.77 0.66 -15.75
C ARG A 89 14.94 1.31 -16.86
N HIS A 90 13.61 1.21 -16.76
CA HIS A 90 12.69 1.91 -17.65
C HIS A 90 12.45 3.38 -17.26
N ARG A 91 13.12 3.88 -16.21
CA ARG A 91 13.03 5.28 -15.72
C ARG A 91 11.60 5.72 -15.40
N LEU A 92 10.80 4.81 -14.86
CA LEU A 92 9.51 5.18 -14.28
C LEU A 92 9.76 5.93 -12.97
N ASP A 93 9.10 7.07 -12.80
CA ASP A 93 9.28 7.99 -11.67
C ASP A 93 8.70 7.40 -10.38
N VAL A 94 7.55 6.74 -10.49
CA VAL A 94 6.82 6.18 -9.35
C VAL A 94 6.44 4.74 -9.59
N ILE A 95 6.67 3.91 -8.58
CA ILE A 95 6.29 2.50 -8.59
C ILE A 95 5.40 2.27 -7.37
N TYR A 96 4.15 1.88 -7.63
CA TYR A 96 3.20 1.53 -6.59
C TYR A 96 3.13 0.02 -6.41
N VAL A 97 2.97 -0.41 -5.16
CA VAL A 97 2.58 -1.78 -4.82
C VAL A 97 1.24 -1.74 -4.10
N ASP A 98 0.24 -2.40 -4.66
CA ASP A 98 -1.08 -2.58 -4.04
C ASP A 98 -1.12 -3.93 -3.32
N LEU A 99 -1.25 -3.90 -1.99
CA LEU A 99 -1.39 -5.07 -1.12
C LEU A 99 -2.87 -5.27 -0.73
N PRO A 100 -3.44 -6.48 -0.89
CA PRO A 100 -4.83 -6.75 -0.54
C PRO A 100 -4.97 -6.90 0.97
N LEU A 101 -5.65 -5.96 1.65
CA LEU A 101 -5.84 -6.04 3.09
C LEU A 101 -6.78 -7.17 3.51
N SER A 102 -7.62 -7.67 2.61
CA SER A 102 -8.49 -8.83 2.86
C SER A 102 -7.76 -10.17 2.88
N HIS A 103 -6.48 -10.24 2.48
CA HIS A 103 -5.72 -11.48 2.44
C HIS A 103 -4.82 -11.64 3.69
N PRO A 104 -4.95 -12.71 4.50
CA PRO A 104 -4.16 -12.91 5.72
C PRO A 104 -2.65 -12.86 5.53
N ALA A 105 -2.14 -13.38 4.41
CA ALA A 105 -0.71 -13.35 4.10
C ALA A 105 -0.13 -11.94 3.93
N THR A 106 -0.97 -10.92 3.72
CA THR A 106 -0.52 -9.53 3.66
C THR A 106 0.15 -9.11 4.96
N ARG A 107 -0.38 -9.53 6.12
CA ARG A 107 0.22 -9.23 7.41
C ARG A 107 1.67 -9.70 7.50
N ALA A 108 1.93 -10.94 7.10
CA ALA A 108 3.23 -11.59 7.23
C ALA A 108 4.27 -11.10 6.20
N CYS A 109 3.84 -10.77 4.98
CA CYS A 109 4.78 -10.50 3.89
C CYS A 109 4.86 -9.02 3.48
N GLY A 110 3.81 -8.23 3.70
CA GLY A 110 3.69 -6.88 3.15
C GLY A 110 4.66 -5.86 3.75
N GLY A 111 5.00 -6.00 5.03
CA GLY A 111 5.89 -5.06 5.72
C GLY A 111 7.34 -5.10 5.23
N ARG A 112 7.76 -6.24 4.66
CA ARG A 112 9.13 -6.44 4.16
C ARG A 112 9.46 -5.60 2.93
N LEU A 113 8.45 -5.06 2.24
CA LEU A 113 8.68 -4.22 1.07
C LEU A 113 9.38 -2.90 1.41
N GLU A 114 9.34 -2.48 2.67
CA GLU A 114 10.15 -1.39 3.19
C GLU A 114 11.66 -1.62 2.98
N GLU A 115 12.12 -2.87 3.05
CA GLU A 115 13.52 -3.24 2.77
C GLU A 115 13.97 -2.89 1.33
N LEU A 116 13.02 -2.61 0.43
CA LEU A 116 13.28 -2.21 -0.95
C LEU A 116 13.10 -0.69 -1.18
N GLY A 117 12.87 0.08 -0.12
CA GLY A 117 12.61 1.52 -0.18
C GLY A 117 11.15 1.87 -0.47
N PHE A 118 10.20 0.95 -0.31
CA PHE A 118 8.79 1.28 -0.37
C PHE A 118 8.31 1.87 0.96
N PHE A 119 7.52 2.92 0.90
CA PHE A 119 6.90 3.56 2.06
C PHE A 119 5.39 3.70 1.87
N PHE A 120 4.69 4.07 2.94
CA PHE A 120 3.24 4.22 2.92
C PHE A 120 2.79 5.26 1.87
N GLY A 121 1.84 4.90 1.01
CA GLY A 121 1.21 5.80 0.04
C GLY A 121 -0.27 6.05 0.30
N GLY A 122 -0.93 5.19 1.07
CA GLY A 122 -2.34 5.37 1.44
C GLY A 122 -3.12 4.06 1.48
N ILE A 123 -4.42 4.19 1.77
CA ILE A 123 -5.37 3.07 1.74
C ILE A 123 -6.49 3.45 0.79
N ILE A 124 -6.87 2.52 -0.07
CA ILE A 124 -7.96 2.70 -1.02
C ILE A 124 -9.07 1.72 -0.65
N PRO A 125 -10.16 2.20 -0.02
CA PRO A 125 -11.27 1.34 0.35
C PRO A 125 -11.94 0.72 -0.87
N GLU A 126 -12.34 -0.54 -0.76
CA GLU A 126 -13.15 -1.25 -1.79
C GLU A 126 -12.58 -1.23 -3.22
N LEU A 127 -11.27 -1.03 -3.40
CA LEU A 127 -10.66 -0.96 -4.73
C LEU A 127 -10.68 -2.30 -5.47
N LEU A 128 -10.61 -3.40 -4.72
CA LEU A 128 -10.62 -4.77 -5.23
C LEU A 128 -11.69 -5.57 -4.48
N ASN A 129 -11.41 -6.82 -4.10
CA ASN A 129 -12.25 -7.56 -3.18
C ASN A 129 -11.95 -7.14 -1.72
N GLY A 130 -12.25 -5.87 -1.42
CA GLY A 130 -11.93 -5.20 -0.16
C GLY A 130 -10.90 -4.08 -0.33
N ASP A 131 -10.31 -3.69 0.79
CA ASP A 131 -9.41 -2.54 0.88
C ASP A 131 -8.00 -2.89 0.40
N VAL A 132 -7.31 -1.89 -0.14
CA VAL A 132 -5.94 -2.00 -0.61
C VAL A 132 -5.04 -1.07 0.20
N LEU A 133 -3.94 -1.62 0.73
CA LEU A 133 -2.82 -0.82 1.22
C LEU A 133 -1.89 -0.54 0.04
N ARG A 134 -1.73 0.74 -0.30
CA ARG A 134 -0.80 1.18 -1.33
C ARG A 134 0.52 1.59 -0.69
N LEU A 135 1.60 0.95 -1.14
CA LEU A 135 2.96 1.39 -0.91
C LEU A 135 3.51 2.05 -2.16
N GLN A 136 4.48 2.94 -1.98
CA GLN A 136 5.08 3.70 -3.08
C GLN A 136 6.59 3.75 -2.98
N TYR A 137 7.24 3.80 -4.14
CA TYR A 137 8.66 3.98 -4.33
C TYR A 137 8.88 5.11 -5.33
N LEU A 138 9.79 6.02 -5.01
CA LEU A 138 10.17 7.16 -5.84
C LEU A 138 11.55 6.90 -6.45
N ASN A 139 11.65 6.89 -7.77
CA ASN A 139 12.88 6.61 -8.51
C ASN A 139 13.58 7.90 -8.90
N ASN A 140 14.47 8.41 -8.03
CA ASN A 140 15.17 9.69 -8.21
C ASN A 140 14.22 10.88 -8.44
N VAL A 141 13.05 10.84 -7.81
CA VAL A 141 12.08 11.95 -7.81
C VAL A 141 12.17 12.64 -6.45
N GLU A 142 12.47 13.93 -6.48
CA GLU A 142 12.41 14.77 -5.29
C GLU A 142 11.02 15.38 -5.18
N ILE A 143 10.44 15.29 -3.97
CA ILE A 143 9.16 15.91 -3.64
C ILE A 143 9.39 16.74 -2.39
N GLU A 144 9.16 18.04 -2.49
CA GLU A 144 9.21 18.94 -1.34
C GLU A 144 7.87 18.96 -0.64
N ARG A 145 7.88 18.97 0.70
CA ARG A 145 6.64 19.01 1.49
C ARG A 145 5.80 20.26 1.18
N GLY A 146 6.47 21.39 0.90
CA GLY A 146 5.80 22.66 0.56
C GLY A 146 4.97 22.62 -0.72
N ASP A 147 5.21 21.64 -1.60
CA ASP A 147 4.46 21.48 -2.84
C ASP A 147 3.14 20.72 -2.65
N VAL A 148 2.91 20.13 -1.49
CA VAL A 148 1.71 19.34 -1.19
C VAL A 148 0.79 20.12 -0.27
N SER A 149 -0.43 20.39 -0.74
CA SER A 149 -1.49 21.01 0.05
C SER A 149 -2.53 19.97 0.47
N THR A 150 -2.82 19.93 1.76
CA THR A 150 -3.81 19.01 2.36
C THR A 150 -5.13 19.76 2.60
N ALA A 151 -6.26 19.07 2.42
CA ALA A 151 -7.60 19.65 2.57
C ALA A 151 -8.18 19.47 3.99
N SER A 152 -7.45 18.83 4.90
CA SER A 152 -7.88 18.54 6.27
C SER A 152 -6.68 18.34 7.19
N ASP A 153 -6.89 18.55 8.49
CA ASP A 153 -5.86 18.33 9.52
C ASP A 153 -5.37 16.88 9.52
N PHE A 154 -6.26 15.91 9.35
CA PHE A 154 -5.88 14.50 9.22
C PHE A 154 -5.07 14.22 7.94
N GLY A 155 -5.36 14.93 6.85
CA GLY A 155 -4.53 14.88 5.65
C GLY A 155 -3.09 15.36 5.93
N GLU A 156 -2.94 16.42 6.72
CA GLU A 156 -1.63 16.93 7.17
C GLU A 156 -0.90 15.93 8.07
N GLU A 157 -1.61 15.28 9.00
CA GLU A 157 -1.04 14.21 9.83
C GLU A 157 -0.53 13.03 8.99
N LEU A 158 -1.29 12.60 7.98
CA LEU A 158 -0.86 11.55 7.06
C LEU A 158 0.33 12.00 6.22
N LEU A 159 0.34 13.24 5.75
CA LEU A 159 1.46 13.80 5.00
C LEU A 159 2.75 13.77 5.83
N ASN A 160 2.69 14.20 7.10
CA ASN A 160 3.81 14.13 8.03
C ASN A 160 4.37 12.72 8.14
N LEU A 161 3.49 11.75 8.39
CA LEU A 161 3.89 10.34 8.51
C LEU A 161 4.54 9.80 7.24
N ILE A 162 4.02 10.17 6.06
CA ILE A 162 4.59 9.74 4.77
C ILE A 162 6.01 10.28 4.60
N PHE A 163 6.23 11.56 4.91
CA PHE A 163 7.56 12.17 4.85
C PHE A 163 8.52 11.58 5.88
N GLU A 164 8.08 11.36 7.12
CA GLU A 164 8.88 10.70 8.16
C GLU A 164 9.31 9.29 7.75
N GLN A 165 8.41 8.50 7.16
CA GLN A 165 8.76 7.16 6.65
C GLN A 165 9.73 7.23 5.48
N ARG A 166 9.50 8.14 4.53
CA ARG A 166 10.39 8.32 3.37
C ARG A 166 11.80 8.68 3.81
N ASP A 167 11.93 9.61 4.76
CA ASP A 167 13.22 10.12 5.21
C ASP A 167 13.98 9.12 6.10
N ALA A 168 13.30 8.06 6.56
CA ALA A 168 13.89 6.97 7.35
C ALA A 168 14.43 5.81 6.49
N LEU A 169 14.22 5.83 5.17
CA LEU A 169 14.70 4.83 4.19
C LEU A 169 16.10 5.15 3.67
#